data_AF-A0AAV6YAE1-F1
#
_entry.id   AF-A0AAV6YAE1-F1
#
_cell.length_a   1.000
_cell.length_b   1.000
_cell.length_c   1.000
_cell.angle_alpha   90.00
_cell.angle_beta   90.00
_cell.angle_gamma   90.00
#
_symmetry.space_group_name_H-M   'P 1'
#
loop_
_entity.id
_entity.type
_entity.pdbx_description
1 polymer ?
#
loop_
_entity_poly.entity_id
_entity_poly.type
_entity_poly.pdbx_seq_one_letter_code
_entity_poly.pdbx_strand_id
1 'polypeptide(L)'
;AALTILPPCLLFCRWITCKSLQPEVLVRVMETVSDRFRVPWIRGARRVDLSILPPLLLLPISLHVAALHVLLGVVVFVSLPILVIWYYQLTHRRKGRTLLFLSLALFSLGYMYYNFVREVFLKGHVGWGHFSAVTCGLLLTLLFLVKAKRDPGYLKKAPGGTVRGKRESEDGGHSGIQEENHNLITEKNWCKICQVLRPPRSGHCRICGSCVQRMDHHCVW
;
A
#
# COMPACT_ATOMS: atom_id res chain seq x y z
N ALA A 1 -15.45 0.95 -37.97
CA ALA A 1 -14.85 -0.36 -38.30
C ALA A 1 -13.45 -0.13 -38.86
N ALA A 2 -12.40 -0.43 -38.09
CA ALA A 2 -11.02 -0.60 -38.56
C ALA A 2 -10.18 -1.11 -37.38
N LEU A 3 -10.25 -2.42 -37.16
CA LEU A 3 -9.40 -3.13 -36.22
C LEU A 3 -8.05 -3.36 -36.91
N THR A 4 -7.09 -2.45 -36.76
CA THR A 4 -5.73 -2.68 -37.24
C THR A 4 -4.98 -3.53 -36.23
N ILE A 5 -5.06 -4.84 -36.45
CA ILE A 5 -4.20 -5.85 -35.83
C ILE A 5 -2.77 -5.53 -36.26
N LEU A 6 -1.97 -4.96 -35.35
CA LEU A 6 -0.54 -4.79 -35.61
C LEU A 6 0.12 -6.17 -35.72
N PRO A 7 0.91 -6.45 -36.77
CA PRO A 7 1.55 -7.74 -36.95
C PRO A 7 2.57 -8.02 -35.83
N PRO A 8 2.66 -9.27 -35.33
CA PRO A 8 3.56 -9.66 -34.24
C PRO A 8 5.05 -9.36 -34.51
N CYS A 9 5.44 -9.22 -35.79
CA CYS A 9 6.80 -8.80 -36.17
C CYS A 9 7.18 -7.40 -35.66
N LEU A 10 6.25 -6.45 -35.52
CA LEU A 10 6.56 -5.10 -35.08
C LEU A 10 6.84 -5.02 -33.57
N LEU A 11 6.27 -5.93 -32.77
CA LEU A 11 6.59 -6.02 -31.35
C LEU A 11 7.98 -6.63 -31.12
N PHE A 12 8.36 -7.61 -31.94
CA PHE A 12 9.67 -8.26 -31.84
C PHE A 12 10.82 -7.34 -32.31
N CYS A 13 10.64 -6.61 -33.43
CA CYS A 13 11.63 -5.63 -33.90
C CYS A 13 11.80 -4.42 -32.95
N ARG A 14 10.77 -4.05 -32.18
CA ARG A 14 10.86 -2.97 -31.18
C ARG A 14 11.53 -3.38 -29.87
N TRP A 15 11.55 -4.67 -29.55
CA TRP A 15 12.23 -5.19 -28.36
C TRP A 15 13.75 -5.15 -28.51
N ILE A 16 14.26 -5.28 -29.75
CA ILE A 16 15.70 -5.25 -30.08
C ILE A 16 16.25 -3.82 -30.22
N THR A 17 15.40 -2.80 -30.47
CA THR A 17 15.85 -1.43 -30.82
C THR A 17 15.87 -0.43 -29.66
N CYS A 18 15.68 -0.84 -28.40
CA CYS A 18 15.81 0.03 -27.21
C CYS A 18 15.10 1.40 -27.29
N LYS A 19 14.01 1.52 -28.05
CA LYS A 19 13.17 2.72 -28.01
C LYS A 19 12.22 2.60 -26.82
N SER A 20 12.37 3.50 -25.84
CA SER A 20 11.54 3.50 -24.64
C SER A 20 10.05 3.54 -25.04
N LEU A 21 9.29 2.57 -24.53
CA LEU A 21 7.86 2.52 -24.79
C LEU A 21 7.21 3.77 -24.19
N GLN A 22 6.40 4.48 -24.98
CA GLN A 22 5.72 5.68 -24.50
C GLN A 22 4.94 5.36 -23.21
N PRO A 23 5.13 6.18 -22.17
CA PRO A 23 4.59 5.93 -20.85
C PRO A 23 3.05 5.76 -20.84
N GLU A 24 2.35 6.37 -21.77
CA GLU A 24 0.88 6.34 -21.87
C GLU A 24 0.36 4.99 -22.38
N VAL A 25 1.09 4.35 -23.29
CA VAL A 25 0.72 3.05 -23.88
C VAL A 25 0.88 1.95 -22.83
N LEU A 26 1.95 2.01 -22.03
CA LEU A 26 2.18 1.03 -20.96
C LEU A 26 1.08 1.09 -19.89
N VAL A 27 0.65 2.29 -19.51
CA VAL A 27 -0.44 2.47 -18.53
C VAL A 27 -1.75 1.89 -19.08
N ARG A 28 -2.07 2.16 -20.35
CA ARG A 28 -3.29 1.63 -20.99
C ARG A 28 -3.26 0.09 -21.10
N VAL A 29 -2.10 -0.48 -21.42
CA VAL A 29 -1.91 -1.94 -21.43
C VAL A 29 -2.03 -2.52 -20.02
N MET A 30 -1.41 -1.89 -19.01
CA MET A 30 -1.50 -2.34 -17.62
C MET A 30 -2.93 -2.24 -17.07
N GLU A 31 -3.69 -1.19 -17.41
CA GLU A 31 -5.11 -1.08 -17.07
C GLU A 31 -5.94 -2.18 -17.73
N THR A 32 -5.69 -2.47 -19.02
CA THR A 32 -6.40 -3.52 -19.76
C THR A 32 -6.09 -4.90 -19.18
N VAL A 33 -4.84 -5.16 -18.78
CA VAL A 33 -4.42 -6.41 -18.14
C VAL A 33 -4.99 -6.53 -16.72
N SER A 34 -4.96 -5.44 -15.94
CA SER A 34 -5.54 -5.37 -14.59
C SER A 34 -7.06 -5.60 -14.59
N ASP A 35 -7.77 -5.10 -15.61
CA ASP A 35 -9.21 -5.32 -15.74
C ASP A 35 -9.55 -6.78 -16.11
N ARG A 36 -8.66 -7.46 -16.83
CA ARG A 36 -8.78 -8.89 -17.18
C ARG A 36 -8.36 -9.83 -16.06
N PHE A 37 -7.43 -9.44 -15.18
CA PHE A 37 -7.02 -10.20 -13.99
C PHE A 37 -7.93 -9.90 -12.79
N ARG A 38 -9.15 -10.45 -12.83
CA ARG A 38 -10.05 -10.48 -11.67
C ARG A 38 -9.95 -11.85 -11.00
N VAL A 39 -9.46 -11.89 -9.76
CA VAL A 39 -9.42 -13.13 -8.99
C VAL A 39 -10.80 -13.32 -8.34
N PRO A 40 -11.47 -14.47 -8.52
CA PRO A 40 -12.74 -14.74 -7.86
C PRO A 40 -12.48 -14.84 -6.34
N TRP A 41 -13.06 -13.92 -5.57
CA TRP A 41 -13.00 -13.93 -4.10
C TRP A 41 -14.39 -14.09 -3.52
N ILE A 42 -14.48 -14.57 -2.28
CA ILE A 42 -15.71 -15.02 -1.59
C ILE A 42 -16.80 -13.92 -1.49
N ARG A 43 -16.43 -12.63 -1.63
CA ARG A 43 -17.36 -11.48 -1.63
C ARG A 43 -17.39 -10.70 -2.95
N GLY A 44 -16.90 -11.28 -4.03
CA GLY A 44 -16.90 -10.67 -5.38
C GLY A 44 -15.53 -10.64 -6.04
N ALA A 45 -15.52 -10.30 -7.33
CA ALA A 45 -14.31 -10.18 -8.14
C ALA A 45 -13.47 -8.98 -7.69
N ARG A 46 -12.31 -9.24 -7.07
CA ARG A 46 -11.38 -8.19 -6.62
C ARG A 46 -10.33 -7.95 -7.70
N ARG A 47 -10.14 -6.69 -8.12
CA ARG A 47 -9.03 -6.32 -9.01
C ARG A 47 -7.72 -6.50 -8.23
N VAL A 48 -6.79 -7.24 -8.82
CA VAL A 48 -5.45 -7.38 -8.24
C VAL A 48 -4.58 -6.30 -8.83
N ASP A 49 -4.07 -5.40 -7.99
CA ASP A 49 -3.12 -4.40 -8.44
C ASP A 49 -1.89 -5.11 -9.01
N LEU A 50 -1.59 -4.87 -10.28
CA LEU A 50 -0.49 -5.52 -11.00
C LEU A 50 0.89 -5.28 -10.36
N SER A 51 0.98 -4.36 -9.39
CA SER A 51 2.14 -4.14 -8.54
C SER A 51 2.44 -5.26 -7.54
N ILE A 52 1.49 -6.16 -7.27
CA ILE A 52 1.62 -7.32 -6.37
C ILE A 52 2.26 -8.51 -7.10
N LEU A 53 2.12 -8.55 -8.43
CA LEU A 53 2.58 -9.68 -9.25
C LEU A 53 4.11 -9.82 -9.30
N PRO A 54 4.92 -8.75 -9.42
CA PRO A 54 6.37 -8.87 -9.49
C PRO A 54 6.98 -9.53 -8.25
N PRO A 55 6.68 -9.14 -7.00
CA PRO A 55 7.21 -9.85 -5.82
C PRO A 55 6.81 -11.32 -5.76
N LEU A 56 5.56 -11.62 -6.16
CA LEU A 56 5.00 -12.96 -6.11
C LEU A 56 5.68 -13.93 -7.08
N LEU A 57 6.16 -13.43 -8.22
CA LEU A 57 6.86 -14.24 -9.24
C LEU A 57 8.37 -14.14 -9.11
N LEU A 58 8.91 -12.95 -8.86
CA LEU A 58 10.34 -12.67 -8.79
C LEU A 58 11.00 -13.45 -7.65
N LEU A 59 10.38 -13.50 -6.47
CA LEU A 59 10.96 -14.19 -5.33
C LEU A 59 11.11 -15.70 -5.53
N PRO A 60 10.06 -16.48 -5.87
CA PRO A 60 10.21 -17.92 -6.05
C PRO A 60 11.15 -18.28 -7.21
N ILE A 61 11.11 -17.54 -8.32
CA ILE A 61 12.01 -17.76 -9.46
C ILE A 61 13.46 -17.47 -9.05
N SER A 62 13.71 -16.35 -8.38
CA SER A 62 15.05 -15.98 -7.93
C SER A 62 15.65 -16.98 -6.94
N LEU A 63 14.85 -17.48 -5.99
CA LEU A 63 15.24 -18.52 -5.03
C LEU A 63 15.54 -19.86 -5.71
N HIS A 64 14.75 -20.25 -6.70
CA HIS A 64 15.01 -21.47 -7.45
C HIS A 64 16.31 -21.38 -8.25
N VAL A 65 16.56 -20.25 -8.93
CA VAL A 65 17.82 -20.01 -9.67
C VAL A 65 19.02 -19.97 -8.72
N ALA A 66 18.88 -19.33 -7.56
CA ALA A 66 19.93 -19.28 -6.54
C ALA A 66 20.29 -20.68 -6.00
N ALA A 67 19.32 -21.60 -5.93
CA ALA A 67 19.54 -22.96 -5.45
C ALA A 67 20.31 -23.86 -6.43
N LEU A 68 20.47 -23.46 -7.70
CA LEU A 68 21.17 -24.27 -8.71
C LEU A 68 22.70 -24.21 -8.56
N HIS A 69 23.25 -23.06 -8.18
CA HIS A 69 24.70 -22.86 -8.08
C HIS A 69 25.07 -21.67 -7.19
N VAL A 70 26.15 -21.76 -6.42
CA VAL A 70 26.57 -20.71 -5.47
C VAL A 70 26.85 -19.37 -6.15
N LEU A 71 27.49 -19.37 -7.33
CA LEU A 71 27.73 -18.16 -8.13
C LEU A 71 26.42 -17.52 -8.60
N LEU A 72 25.42 -18.33 -9.00
CA LEU A 72 24.10 -17.84 -9.37
C LEU A 72 23.39 -17.24 -8.15
N GLY A 73 23.56 -17.82 -6.97
CA GLY A 73 23.12 -17.26 -5.71
C GLY A 73 23.67 -15.85 -5.47
N VAL A 74 24.99 -15.66 -5.59
CA VAL A 74 25.63 -14.33 -5.43
C VAL A 74 25.08 -13.33 -6.44
N VAL A 75 24.94 -13.72 -7.71
CA VAL A 75 24.38 -12.86 -8.76
C VAL A 75 22.93 -12.47 -8.44
N VAL A 76 22.10 -13.41 -8.01
CA VAL A 76 20.71 -13.16 -7.60
C VAL A 76 20.67 -12.18 -6.43
N PHE A 77 21.45 -12.40 -5.37
CA PHE A 77 21.47 -11.54 -4.19
C PHE A 77 21.90 -10.09 -4.49
N VAL A 78 22.82 -9.88 -5.44
CA VAL A 78 23.24 -8.54 -5.86
C VAL A 78 22.23 -7.89 -6.80
N SER A 79 21.65 -8.66 -7.73
CA SER A 79 20.74 -8.12 -8.75
C SER A 79 19.32 -7.85 -8.25
N LEU A 80 18.80 -8.62 -7.30
CA LEU A 80 17.47 -8.45 -6.70
C LEU A 80 17.24 -7.05 -6.10
N PRO A 81 18.10 -6.53 -5.18
CA PRO A 81 17.91 -5.21 -4.61
C PRO A 81 18.02 -4.11 -5.67
N ILE A 82 18.92 -4.26 -6.65
CA ILE A 82 19.04 -3.32 -7.77
C ILE A 82 17.75 -3.30 -8.59
N LEU A 83 17.20 -4.46 -8.92
CA LEU A 83 15.94 -4.59 -9.67
C LEU A 83 14.76 -4.01 -8.90
N VAL A 84 14.68 -4.26 -7.58
CA VAL A 84 13.63 -3.71 -6.71
C VAL A 84 13.74 -2.19 -6.62
N ILE A 85 14.95 -1.64 -6.46
CA ILE A 85 15.18 -0.19 -6.45
C ILE A 85 14.84 0.43 -7.80
N TRP A 86 15.27 -0.17 -8.91
CA TRP A 86 14.95 0.30 -10.24
C TRP A 86 13.44 0.28 -10.52
N TYR A 87 12.76 -0.83 -10.19
CA TYR A 87 11.31 -0.95 -10.31
C TYR A 87 10.59 0.07 -9.40
N TYR A 88 11.08 0.26 -8.18
CA TYR A 88 10.57 1.27 -7.25
C TYR A 88 10.71 2.67 -7.83
N GLN A 89 11.88 3.03 -8.36
CA GLN A 89 12.11 4.32 -9.00
C GLN A 89 11.18 4.51 -10.21
N LEU A 90 10.96 3.46 -11.00
CA LEU A 90 10.04 3.48 -12.13
C LEU A 90 8.58 3.72 -11.70
N THR A 91 8.13 3.06 -10.63
CA THR A 91 6.76 3.21 -10.12
C THR A 91 6.55 4.48 -9.31
N HIS A 92 7.53 4.94 -8.54
CA HIS A 92 7.48 6.17 -7.76
C HIS A 92 7.43 7.41 -8.66
N ARG A 93 8.12 7.39 -9.82
CA ARG A 93 7.99 8.45 -10.84
C ARG A 93 6.55 8.58 -11.39
N ARG A 94 5.67 7.60 -11.15
CA ARG A 94 4.28 7.56 -11.60
C ARG A 94 3.24 7.88 -10.52
N LYS A 95 3.65 8.35 -9.33
CA LYS A 95 2.78 8.87 -8.24
C LYS A 95 1.62 7.95 -7.81
N GLY A 96 1.80 6.63 -7.86
CA GLY A 96 0.84 5.67 -7.30
C GLY A 96 1.22 5.21 -5.89
N ARG A 97 0.23 4.93 -5.04
CA ARG A 97 0.43 4.09 -3.84
C ARG A 97 0.78 2.69 -4.33
N THR A 98 2.00 2.21 -4.13
CA THR A 98 2.37 0.86 -4.55
C THR A 98 2.27 -0.12 -3.37
N LEU A 99 1.55 -1.22 -3.56
CA LEU A 99 1.48 -2.30 -2.57
C LEU A 99 2.70 -3.23 -2.62
N LEU A 100 3.72 -2.86 -3.40
CA LEU A 100 4.90 -3.67 -3.67
C LEU A 100 5.60 -4.11 -2.39
N PHE A 101 6.05 -3.16 -1.57
CA PHE A 101 6.81 -3.46 -0.34
C PHE A 101 5.97 -4.21 0.68
N LEU A 102 4.68 -3.86 0.80
CA LEU A 102 3.76 -4.58 1.66
C LEU A 102 3.60 -6.04 1.21
N SER A 103 3.40 -6.27 -0.09
CA SER A 103 3.27 -7.62 -0.65
C SER A 103 4.57 -8.42 -0.54
N LEU A 104 5.73 -7.81 -0.77
CA LEU A 104 7.04 -8.42 -0.61
C LEU A 104 7.29 -8.84 0.84
N ALA A 105 6.98 -7.96 1.79
CA ALA A 105 7.13 -8.23 3.22
C ALA A 105 6.19 -9.36 3.68
N LEU A 106 4.91 -9.33 3.26
CA LEU A 106 3.94 -10.38 3.60
C LEU A 106 4.33 -11.74 3.00
N PHE A 107 4.77 -11.76 1.74
CA PHE A 107 5.22 -12.99 1.09
C PHE A 107 6.48 -13.55 1.76
N SER A 108 7.48 -12.70 2.04
CA SER A 108 8.69 -13.09 2.75
C SER A 108 8.37 -13.67 4.13
N LEU A 109 7.53 -12.98 4.91
CA LEU A 109 7.10 -13.42 6.24
C LEU A 109 6.37 -14.77 6.19
N GLY A 110 5.43 -14.93 5.25
CA GLY A 110 4.72 -16.19 5.05
C GLY A 110 5.64 -17.33 4.59
N TYR A 111 6.58 -17.05 3.70
CA TYR A 111 7.56 -18.04 3.22
C TYR A 111 8.52 -18.48 4.33
N MET A 112 8.98 -17.56 5.17
CA MET A 112 9.80 -17.92 6.34
C MET A 112 9.02 -18.80 7.33
N TYR A 113 7.76 -18.48 7.61
CA TYR A 113 6.91 -19.32 8.46
C TYR A 113 6.68 -20.70 7.84
N TYR A 114 6.43 -20.77 6.53
CA TYR A 114 6.28 -22.04 5.82
C TYR A 114 7.53 -22.93 5.93
N ASN A 115 8.73 -22.36 5.75
CA ASN A 115 9.98 -23.10 5.94
C ASN A 115 10.17 -23.55 7.39
N PHE A 116 9.80 -22.72 8.38
CA PHE A 116 9.81 -23.13 9.79
C PHE A 116 8.90 -24.34 10.04
N VAL A 117 7.66 -24.33 9.54
CA VAL A 117 6.75 -25.46 9.70
C VAL A 117 7.31 -26.72 9.04
N ARG A 118 7.78 -26.61 7.79
CA ARG A 118 8.21 -27.78 7.00
C ARG A 118 9.55 -28.35 7.44
N GLU A 119 10.55 -27.49 7.65
CA GLU A 119 11.92 -27.92 7.90
C GLU A 119 12.22 -28.12 9.38
N VAL A 120 11.55 -27.38 10.28
CA VAL A 120 11.87 -27.35 11.71
C VAL A 120 10.84 -28.12 12.53
N PHE A 121 9.55 -27.83 12.34
CA PHE A 121 8.50 -28.45 13.14
C PHE A 121 8.19 -29.89 12.70
N LEU A 122 7.89 -30.12 11.42
CA LEU A 122 7.50 -31.45 10.91
C LEU A 122 8.61 -32.49 11.04
N LYS A 123 9.88 -32.08 10.98
CA LYS A 123 11.03 -32.98 11.20
C LYS A 123 11.27 -33.31 12.68
N GLY A 124 10.47 -32.78 13.60
CA GLY A 124 10.52 -33.10 15.03
C GLY A 124 11.67 -32.44 15.79
N HIS A 125 12.34 -31.43 15.23
CA HIS A 125 13.47 -30.76 15.90
C HIS A 125 13.01 -29.84 17.04
N VAL A 126 11.72 -29.54 17.16
CA VAL A 126 11.19 -28.48 18.02
C VAL A 126 9.86 -28.89 18.66
N GLY A 127 9.76 -28.74 19.98
CA GLY A 127 8.54 -29.02 20.74
C GLY A 127 7.41 -27.99 20.52
N TRP A 128 6.19 -28.37 20.90
CA TRP A 128 4.96 -27.59 20.70
C TRP A 128 5.00 -26.16 21.26
N GLY A 129 5.72 -25.93 22.37
CA GLY A 129 5.83 -24.59 22.99
C GLY A 129 6.55 -23.56 22.10
N HIS A 130 7.61 -23.97 21.41
CA HIS A 130 8.31 -23.08 20.47
C HIS A 130 7.44 -22.84 19.22
N PHE A 131 6.76 -23.87 18.73
CA PHE A 131 5.82 -23.73 17.62
C PHE A 131 4.68 -22.75 17.94
N SER A 132 4.09 -22.85 19.14
CA SER A 132 3.04 -21.92 19.59
C SER A 132 3.57 -20.51 19.76
N ALA A 133 4.77 -20.33 20.30
CA ALA A 133 5.40 -19.01 20.46
C ALA A 133 5.64 -18.32 19.11
N VAL A 134 6.23 -19.02 18.12
CA VAL A 134 6.48 -18.47 16.77
C VAL A 134 5.17 -18.14 16.06
N THR A 135 4.18 -19.03 16.14
CA THR A 135 2.87 -18.81 15.52
C THR A 135 2.15 -17.61 16.15
N CYS A 136 2.21 -17.46 17.48
CA CYS A 136 1.66 -16.30 18.19
C CYS A 136 2.36 -15.00 17.77
N GLY A 137 3.69 -14.99 17.70
CA GLY A 137 4.47 -13.84 17.23
C GLY A 137 4.10 -13.41 15.81
N LEU A 138 3.88 -14.38 14.90
CA LEU A 138 3.41 -14.11 13.54
C LEU A 138 2.02 -13.44 13.56
N LEU A 139 1.07 -14.00 14.32
CA LEU A 139 -0.28 -13.44 14.43
C LEU A 139 -0.27 -12.01 14.99
N LEU A 140 0.51 -11.76 16.05
CA LEU A 140 0.68 -10.42 16.62
C LEU A 140 1.27 -9.45 15.60
N THR A 141 2.28 -9.87 14.84
CA THR A 141 2.90 -9.05 13.78
C THR A 141 1.88 -8.67 12.71
N LEU A 142 1.06 -9.63 12.26
CA LEU A 142 -0.02 -9.36 11.30
C LEU A 142 -1.09 -8.43 11.88
N LEU A 143 -1.45 -8.60 13.15
CA LEU A 143 -2.41 -7.70 13.83
C LEU A 143 -1.88 -6.27 13.91
N PHE A 144 -0.61 -6.08 14.29
CA PHE A 144 0.02 -4.75 14.33
C PHE A 144 0.08 -4.12 12.93
N LEU A 145 0.42 -4.90 11.90
CA LEU A 145 0.40 -4.44 10.51
C LEU A 145 -1.00 -3.99 10.08
N VAL A 146 -2.04 -4.75 10.41
CA VAL A 146 -3.44 -4.38 10.11
C VAL A 146 -3.84 -3.11 10.85
N LYS A 147 -3.44 -2.95 12.12
CA LYS A 147 -3.71 -1.72 12.88
C LYS A 147 -2.97 -0.52 12.28
N ALA A 148 -1.72 -0.68 11.87
CA ALA A 148 -0.92 0.37 11.24
C ALA A 148 -1.46 0.80 9.87
N LYS A 149 -2.11 -0.12 9.14
CA LYS A 149 -2.71 0.13 7.82
C LYS A 149 -4.20 0.47 7.87
N ARG A 150 -4.81 0.53 9.05
CA ARG A 150 -6.23 0.89 9.20
C ARG A 150 -6.44 2.34 8.80
N ASP A 151 -7.63 2.66 8.29
CA ASP A 151 -7.96 4.02 7.86
C ASP A 151 -7.66 5.05 8.96
N PRO A 152 -6.91 6.12 8.65
CA PRO A 152 -6.50 7.12 9.64
C PRO A 152 -7.64 8.06 10.08
N GLY A 153 -8.88 7.80 9.63
CA GLY A 153 -10.06 8.62 9.95
C GLY A 153 -10.14 9.89 9.10
N TYR A 154 -10.57 9.76 7.85
CA TYR A 154 -10.82 10.91 6.98
C TYR A 154 -12.05 11.71 7.43
N LEU A 155 -11.91 13.03 7.49
CA LEU A 155 -13.03 13.92 7.78
C LEU A 155 -13.94 14.01 6.55
N LYS A 156 -15.22 13.68 6.73
CA LYS A 156 -16.23 13.81 5.67
C LYS A 156 -16.74 15.24 5.62
N LYS A 157 -16.99 15.74 4.41
CA LYS A 157 -17.72 16.99 4.19
C LYS A 157 -19.13 16.83 4.74
N ALA A 158 -19.53 17.66 5.69
CA ALA A 158 -20.92 17.69 6.14
C ALA A 158 -21.80 18.18 4.96
N PRO A 159 -22.82 17.42 4.55
CA PRO A 159 -23.79 17.91 3.58
C PRO A 159 -24.66 18.96 4.28
N GLY A 160 -24.44 20.23 3.97
CA GLY A 160 -25.21 21.35 4.54
C GLY A 160 -24.58 21.88 5.84
N GLY A 161 -24.26 23.18 5.83
CA GLY A 161 -23.63 23.85 6.94
C GLY A 161 -24.49 23.81 8.20
N THR A 162 -23.87 23.41 9.31
CA THR A 162 -23.93 24.08 10.60
C THR A 162 -23.05 23.29 11.56
N VAL A 163 -22.14 23.99 12.22
CA VAL A 163 -21.32 23.45 13.30
C VAL A 163 -22.26 23.08 14.44
N ARG A 164 -22.75 21.84 14.49
CA ARG A 164 -23.29 21.29 15.73
C ARG A 164 -22.13 20.67 16.49
N GLY A 165 -21.38 21.55 17.18
CA GLY A 165 -20.55 21.12 18.29
C GLY A 165 -21.42 20.30 19.22
N LYS A 166 -21.10 19.01 19.36
CA LYS A 166 -21.69 18.16 20.39
C LYS A 166 -21.18 18.71 21.73
N ARG A 167 -21.88 19.70 22.28
CA ARG A 167 -21.77 20.11 23.68
C ARG A 167 -22.40 18.97 24.49
N GLU A 168 -21.58 18.13 25.10
CA GLU A 168 -21.99 17.49 26.34
C GLU A 168 -22.00 18.60 27.38
N SER A 169 -23.21 18.97 27.78
CA SER A 169 -23.49 19.98 28.78
C SER A 169 -23.18 19.42 30.17
N GLU A 170 -22.20 19.99 30.86
CA GLU A 170 -22.24 20.13 32.31
C GLU A 170 -21.87 21.58 32.66
N ASP A 171 -22.52 22.04 33.72
CA ASP A 171 -22.95 23.39 34.10
C ASP A 171 -21.84 24.32 34.63
N GLY A 172 -22.10 25.64 34.63
CA GLY A 172 -21.38 26.65 35.43
C GLY A 172 -20.65 27.75 34.64
N GLY A 173 -21.23 28.95 34.57
CA GLY A 173 -20.78 30.05 33.71
C GLY A 173 -19.58 30.90 34.16
N HIS A 174 -18.92 31.55 33.19
CA HIS A 174 -18.30 32.89 33.33
C HIS A 174 -17.97 33.52 31.94
N SER A 175 -18.64 34.64 31.65
CA SER A 175 -18.23 35.86 30.93
C SER A 175 -17.22 35.84 29.73
N GLY A 176 -17.75 36.19 28.55
CA GLY A 176 -17.30 37.34 27.73
C GLY A 176 -15.97 37.32 26.97
N ILE A 177 -14.96 36.55 27.40
CA ILE A 177 -13.63 36.52 26.76
C ILE A 177 -13.48 35.31 25.80
N GLN A 178 -14.39 34.34 25.92
CA GLN A 178 -14.35 33.11 25.11
C GLN A 178 -14.83 33.29 23.68
N GLU A 179 -15.78 34.19 23.38
CA GLU A 179 -16.37 34.29 22.02
C GLU A 179 -15.38 34.79 20.97
N GLU A 180 -14.54 35.77 21.29
CA GLU A 180 -13.55 36.32 20.35
C GLU A 180 -12.43 35.31 20.06
N ASN A 181 -11.94 34.62 21.11
CA ASN A 181 -11.00 33.51 20.97
C ASN A 181 -11.60 32.31 20.22
N HIS A 182 -12.88 31.97 20.44
CA HIS A 182 -13.55 30.89 19.71
C HIS A 182 -13.69 31.19 18.22
N ASN A 183 -14.02 32.42 17.85
CA ASN A 183 -14.16 32.82 16.45
C ASN A 183 -12.80 32.80 15.72
N LEU A 184 -11.73 33.29 16.36
CA LEU A 184 -10.36 33.20 15.83
C LEU A 184 -9.87 31.74 15.68
N ILE A 185 -10.18 30.87 16.64
CA ILE A 185 -9.86 29.44 16.59
C ILE A 185 -10.66 28.73 15.48
N THR A 186 -11.91 29.14 15.27
CA THR A 186 -12.80 28.54 14.25
C THR A 186 -12.34 28.89 12.83
N GLU A 187 -11.91 30.13 12.57
CA GLU A 187 -11.34 30.51 11.28
C GLU A 187 -10.03 29.78 10.98
N LYS A 188 -9.12 29.69 11.96
CA LYS A 188 -7.82 29.00 11.77
C LYS A 188 -7.99 27.51 11.51
N ASN A 189 -9.04 26.91 12.06
CA ASN A 189 -9.32 25.48 11.89
C ASN A 189 -10.14 25.15 10.64
N TRP A 190 -10.60 26.12 9.86
CA TRP A 190 -11.30 25.82 8.61
C TRP A 190 -10.33 25.36 7.51
N CYS A 191 -10.64 24.25 6.83
CA CYS A 191 -9.92 23.83 5.63
C CYS A 191 -10.60 24.37 4.37
N LYS A 192 -9.93 25.26 3.62
CA LYS A 192 -10.47 25.83 2.38
C LYS A 192 -10.68 24.80 1.26
N ILE A 193 -9.86 23.74 1.23
CA ILE A 193 -9.89 22.69 0.18
C ILE A 193 -11.05 21.72 0.45
N CYS A 194 -11.10 21.15 1.66
CA CYS A 194 -12.13 20.16 2.01
C CYS A 194 -13.44 20.80 2.47
N GLN A 195 -13.46 22.10 2.76
CA GLN A 195 -14.61 22.84 3.32
C GLN A 195 -15.17 22.18 4.59
N VAL A 196 -14.26 21.83 5.51
CA VAL A 196 -14.59 21.22 6.81
C VAL A 196 -13.88 21.96 7.94
N LEU A 197 -14.54 22.02 9.10
CA LEU A 197 -13.91 22.45 10.34
C LEU A 197 -12.98 21.34 10.84
N ARG A 198 -11.71 21.67 11.03
CA ARG A 198 -10.68 20.74 11.51
C ARG A 198 -10.75 20.63 13.03
N PRO A 199 -11.09 19.47 13.62
CA PRO A 199 -10.91 19.27 15.05
C PRO A 199 -9.43 19.41 15.44
N PRO A 200 -9.14 19.66 16.73
CA PRO A 200 -7.76 19.72 17.22
C PRO A 200 -6.93 18.52 16.76
N ARG A 201 -5.67 18.78 16.37
CA ARG A 201 -4.73 17.78 15.83
C ARG A 201 -5.10 17.17 14.47
N SER A 202 -6.10 17.67 13.77
CA SER A 202 -6.37 17.25 12.38
C SER A 202 -5.66 18.17 11.37
N GLY A 203 -5.33 17.60 10.21
CA GLY A 203 -4.60 18.32 9.17
C GLY A 203 -5.03 17.90 7.77
N HIS A 204 -4.80 18.79 6.80
CA HIS A 204 -5.04 18.47 5.39
C HIS A 204 -3.79 17.82 4.79
N CYS A 205 -3.91 16.57 4.35
CA CYS A 205 -2.83 15.89 3.65
C CYS A 205 -2.92 16.19 2.16
N ARG A 206 -1.98 16.98 1.62
CA ARG A 206 -1.93 17.32 0.18
C ARG A 206 -1.80 16.08 -0.71
N ILE A 207 -1.17 15.01 -0.21
CA ILE A 207 -0.97 13.76 -0.96
C ILE A 207 -2.28 12.95 -1.01
N CYS A 208 -3.04 12.90 0.09
CA CYS A 208 -4.35 12.25 0.12
C CYS A 208 -5.48 13.12 -0.46
N GLY A 209 -5.27 14.43 -0.59
CA GLY A 209 -6.30 15.39 -1.00
C GLY A 209 -7.47 15.51 -0.01
N SER A 210 -7.27 15.10 1.25
CA SER A 210 -8.33 14.99 2.26
C SER A 210 -7.82 15.39 3.65
N CYS A 211 -8.72 15.90 4.49
CA CYS A 211 -8.41 16.13 5.90
C CYS A 211 -8.44 14.81 6.68
N VAL A 212 -7.42 14.61 7.52
CA VAL A 212 -7.21 13.39 8.31
C VAL A 212 -7.22 13.75 9.79
N GLN A 213 -7.93 12.97 10.60
CA GLN A 213 -7.95 13.11 12.05
C GLN A 213 -6.60 12.67 12.64
N ARG A 214 -6.07 13.42 13.63
CA ARG A 214 -4.77 13.13 14.27
C ARG A 214 -3.66 12.92 13.22
N MET A 215 -3.54 13.86 12.29
CA MET A 215 -2.55 13.76 11.22
C MET A 215 -1.16 14.07 11.77
N ASP A 216 -0.30 13.05 11.82
CA ASP A 216 1.12 13.23 12.16
C ASP A 216 1.95 13.35 10.86
N HIS A 217 2.00 12.30 10.04
CA HIS A 217 2.68 12.30 8.75
C HIS A 217 1.94 11.47 7.69
N HIS A 218 2.19 11.73 6.41
CA HIS A 218 1.76 10.83 5.35
C HIS A 218 2.82 9.76 5.11
N CYS A 219 2.52 8.51 5.48
CA CYS A 219 3.35 7.39 5.11
C CYS A 219 2.98 6.94 3.70
N VAL A 220 3.93 7.06 2.77
CA VAL A 220 3.79 6.53 1.39
C VAL A 220 3.93 5.00 1.36
N TRP A 221 4.50 4.43 2.42
CA TRP A 221 4.90 3.03 2.56
C TRP A 221 3.87 2.18 3.28
#